data_AF-A0A9C9KP90-F1
#
_entry.id   AF-A0A9C9KP90-F1
#
_cell.length_a   1.000
_cell.length_b   1.000
_cell.length_c   1.000
_cell.angle_alpha   90.00
_cell.angle_beta   90.00
_cell.angle_gamma   90.00
#
_symmetry.space_group_name_H-M   'P 1'
#
loop_
_entity.id
_entity.type
_entity.pdbx_description
1 polymer ?
#
loop_
_entity_poly.entity_id
_entity_poly.type
_entity_poly.pdbx_seq_one_letter_code
_entity_poly.pdbx_strand_id
1 'polypeptide(L)'
;MGQKMNTLNRYTVVAFRRRVGGRKLDFLWQQNSLVDQQTGSTWSVLGTAVKGPLKGAQLQPLRGGMHFAFAWLAFNPDVPIYGLSQ
;
A
#
# COMPACT_ATOMS: atom_id res chain seq x y z
N MET A 1 29.14 9.95 -27.78
CA MET A 1 27.86 10.66 -27.51
C MET A 1 26.98 9.71 -26.70
N GLY A 2 26.98 9.84 -25.37
CA GLY A 2 26.33 8.88 -24.46
C GLY A 2 24.83 9.13 -24.34
N GLN A 3 24.03 8.11 -24.63
CA GLN A 3 22.58 8.14 -24.43
C GLN A 3 22.29 8.27 -22.92
N LYS A 4 21.61 9.37 -22.52
CA LYS A 4 21.08 9.49 -21.16
C LYS A 4 19.98 8.46 -21.00
N MET A 5 20.26 7.41 -20.24
CA MET A 5 19.30 6.38 -19.86
C MET A 5 18.22 7.06 -19.01
N ASN A 6 17.04 7.25 -19.58
CA ASN A 6 15.89 7.80 -18.89
C ASN A 6 15.42 6.77 -17.86
N THR A 7 15.73 6.99 -16.59
CA THR A 7 15.24 6.15 -15.49
C THR A 7 13.73 6.37 -15.39
N LEU A 8 12.95 5.47 -16.00
CA LEU A 8 11.51 5.40 -15.75
C LEU A 8 11.31 5.02 -14.28
N ASN A 9 10.94 5.99 -13.44
CA ASN A 9 10.49 5.72 -12.09
C ASN A 9 9.20 4.89 -12.15
N ARG A 10 9.33 3.58 -11.99
CA ARG A 10 8.20 2.66 -11.90
C ARG A 10 7.69 2.66 -10.47
N TYR A 11 6.61 3.39 -10.22
CA TYR A 11 5.91 3.33 -8.93
C TYR A 11 5.05 2.07 -8.88
N THR A 12 5.28 1.22 -7.88
CA THR A 12 4.40 0.09 -7.55
C THR A 12 3.62 0.45 -6.31
N VAL A 13 2.31 0.24 -6.35
CA VAL A 13 1.43 0.44 -5.20
C VAL A 13 0.88 -0.91 -4.78
N VAL A 14 0.94 -1.17 -3.49
CA VAL A 14 0.32 -2.33 -2.83
C VAL A 14 -0.51 -1.80 -1.67
N ALA A 15 -1.68 -2.39 -1.46
CA ALA A 15 -2.56 -2.05 -0.36
C ALA A 15 -2.89 -3.32 0.42
N PHE A 16 -3.01 -3.20 1.75
CA PHE A 16 -3.26 -4.33 2.64
C PHE A 16 -4.35 -3.99 3.65
N ARG A 17 -5.09 -5.01 4.10
CA ARG A 17 -5.91 -4.87 5.31
C ARG A 17 -4.98 -4.74 6.50
N ARG A 18 -5.18 -3.67 7.30
CA ARG A 18 -4.42 -3.42 8.53
C ARG A 18 -4.83 -4.29 9.72
N ARG A 19 -5.10 -5.58 9.48
CA ARG A 19 -5.55 -6.52 10.52
C ARG A 19 -4.81 -7.85 10.45
N VAL A 20 -4.45 -8.38 11.62
CA VAL A 20 -3.90 -9.73 11.80
C VAL A 20 -4.53 -10.34 13.06
N GLY A 21 -5.00 -11.58 12.98
CA GLY A 21 -5.61 -12.28 14.12
C GLY A 21 -6.74 -11.49 14.79
N GLY A 22 -7.60 -10.82 13.99
CA GLY A 22 -8.69 -9.97 14.48
C GLY A 22 -8.28 -8.59 15.01
N ARG A 23 -7.01 -8.39 15.38
CA ARG A 23 -6.47 -7.10 15.86
C ARG A 23 -6.31 -6.11 14.70
N LYS A 24 -6.72 -4.86 14.93
CA LYS A 24 -6.46 -3.71 14.05
C LYS A 24 -5.09 -3.11 14.41
N LEU A 25 -4.23 -2.89 13.42
CA LEU A 25 -2.87 -2.35 13.59
C LEU A 25 -2.79 -0.94 13.03
N ASP A 26 -2.14 -0.04 13.75
CA ASP A 26 -1.80 1.31 13.27
C ASP A 26 -0.31 1.38 13.00
N PHE A 27 0.06 1.84 11.82
CA PHE A 27 1.44 1.83 11.36
C PHE A 27 2.04 3.23 11.37
N LEU A 28 3.32 3.30 11.71
CA LEU A 28 4.14 4.50 11.59
C LEU A 28 5.36 4.19 10.72
N TRP A 29 5.80 5.21 9.97
CA TRP A 29 7.09 5.17 9.31
C TRP A 29 8.13 5.77 10.27
N GLN A 30 9.04 4.93 10.78
CA GLN A 30 10.07 5.34 11.72
C GLN A 30 11.40 4.68 11.35
N GLN A 31 12.50 5.45 11.38
CA GLN A 31 13.85 4.93 11.11
C GLN A 31 13.92 4.09 9.83
N ASN A 32 13.30 4.59 8.75
CA ASN A 32 13.25 3.95 7.44
C ASN A 32 12.58 2.56 7.44
N SER A 33 11.64 2.34 8.36
CA SER A 33 10.91 1.09 8.54
C SER A 33 9.43 1.35 8.83
N LEU A 34 8.57 0.42 8.43
CA LEU A 34 7.15 0.43 8.79
C LEU A 34 6.96 -0.33 10.10
N VAL A 35 6.48 0.34 11.14
CA VAL A 35 6.33 -0.25 12.48
C VAL A 35 4.87 -0.17 12.92
N ASP A 36 4.29 -1.26 13.42
CA ASP A 36 2.98 -1.19 14.07
C ASP A 36 3.13 -0.75 15.54
N GLN A 37 2.29 0.20 15.97
CA GLN A 37 2.39 0.81 17.30
C GLN A 37 1.95 -0.14 18.42
N GLN A 38 1.07 -1.10 18.12
CA GLN A 38 0.49 -1.98 19.12
C GLN A 38 1.46 -3.05 19.62
N THR A 39 2.37 -3.51 18.77
CA THR A 39 3.31 -4.59 19.10
C THR A 39 4.77 -4.20 18.92
N GLY A 40 5.04 -3.09 18.24
CA GLY A 40 6.40 -2.70 17.84
C GLY A 40 6.98 -3.62 16.77
N SER A 41 6.18 -4.43 16.07
CA SER A 41 6.70 -5.27 15.00
C SER A 41 7.05 -4.42 13.78
N THR A 42 8.12 -4.80 13.09
CA THR A 42 8.57 -4.14 11.86
C THR A 42 8.08 -4.92 10.66
N TRP A 43 7.62 -4.22 9.64
CA TRP A 43 6.96 -4.78 8.46
C TRP A 43 7.70 -4.41 7.18
N SER A 44 7.78 -5.38 6.28
CA SER A 44 8.23 -5.15 4.91
C SER A 44 7.14 -4.50 4.06
N VAL A 45 7.54 -3.89 2.95
CA VAL A 45 6.60 -3.33 1.95
C VAL A 45 5.66 -4.38 1.35
N LEU A 46 5.99 -5.67 1.46
CA LEU A 46 5.17 -6.79 0.99
C LEU A 46 4.16 -7.27 2.05
N GLY A 47 4.06 -6.58 3.19
CA GLY A 47 3.09 -6.88 4.23
C GLY A 47 3.48 -8.03 5.16
N THR A 48 4.74 -8.50 5.12
CA THR A 48 5.26 -9.49 6.07
C THR A 48 5.95 -8.81 7.24
N ALA A 49 5.63 -9.21 8.47
CA ALA A 49 6.36 -8.80 9.67
C ALA A 49 7.74 -9.48 9.71
N VAL A 50 8.80 -8.69 9.68
CA VAL A 50 10.19 -9.17 9.60
C VAL A 50 10.89 -9.20 10.96
N LYS A 51 10.39 -8.44 11.95
CA LYS A 51 10.94 -8.35 13.32
C LYS A 51 9.82 -8.11 14.33
N GLY A 52 10.09 -8.41 15.60
CA GLY A 52 9.18 -8.16 16.71
C GLY A 52 8.18 -9.30 16.96
N PRO A 53 7.20 -9.08 17.87
CA PRO A 53 6.28 -10.13 18.33
C PRO A 53 5.44 -10.79 17.24
N LEU A 54 5.17 -10.10 16.13
CA LEU A 54 4.39 -10.64 15.00
C LEU A 54 5.25 -11.20 13.88
N LYS A 55 6.57 -11.41 14.07
CA LYS A 55 7.47 -11.91 13.02
C LYS A 55 6.90 -13.14 12.30
N GLY A 56 6.87 -13.08 10.97
CA GLY A 56 6.32 -14.13 10.10
C GLY A 56 4.83 -13.95 9.78
N ALA A 57 4.11 -13.07 10.48
CA ALA A 57 2.73 -12.74 10.13
C ALA A 57 2.65 -12.01 8.79
N GLN A 58 1.57 -12.25 8.06
CA GLN A 58 1.30 -11.68 6.75
C GLN A 58 0.00 -10.86 6.78
N LEU A 59 0.07 -9.61 6.31
CA LEU A 59 -1.13 -8.82 6.05
C LEU A 59 -1.84 -9.33 4.81
N GLN A 60 -3.17 -9.32 4.84
CA GLN A 60 -3.99 -9.68 3.70
C GLN A 60 -3.93 -8.57 2.63
N PRO A 61 -3.46 -8.86 1.40
CA PRO A 61 -3.48 -7.87 0.32
C PRO A 61 -4.91 -7.53 -0.07
N LEU A 62 -5.14 -6.25 -0.37
CA LEU A 62 -6.37 -5.77 -1.00
C LEU A 62 -6.23 -5.91 -2.51
N ARG A 63 -7.29 -6.39 -3.16
CA ARG A 63 -7.36 -6.34 -4.62
C ARG A 63 -7.52 -4.89 -5.05
N GLY A 64 -6.65 -4.43 -5.94
CA GLY A 64 -6.68 -3.09 -6.48
C GLY A 64 -5.60 -2.91 -7.54
N GLY A 65 -5.72 -1.84 -8.30
CA GLY A 65 -4.76 -1.46 -9.32
C GLY A 65 -4.67 0.06 -9.41
N MET A 66 -3.54 0.54 -9.91
CA MET A 66 -3.40 1.94 -10.27
C MET A 66 -3.95 2.13 -11.68
N HIS A 67 -5.02 2.91 -11.79
CA HIS A 67 -5.68 3.20 -13.06
C HIS A 67 -5.77 4.71 -13.24
N PHE A 68 -5.59 5.18 -14.48
CA PHE A 68 -6.08 6.50 -14.83
C PHE A 68 -7.61 6.50 -14.74
N ALA A 69 -8.19 7.60 -14.26
CA ALA A 69 -9.64 7.71 -14.10
C ALA A 69 -10.41 7.42 -15.40
N PHE A 70 -9.94 7.93 -16.54
CA PHE A 70 -10.58 7.68 -17.84
C PHE A 70 -10.62 6.18 -18.20
N ALA A 71 -9.57 5.42 -17.88
CA ALA A 71 -9.50 4.00 -18.16
C ALA A 71 -10.45 3.23 -17.23
N TRP A 72 -10.53 3.62 -15.95
CA TRP A 72 -11.48 3.03 -15.00
C TRP A 72 -12.93 3.24 -15.44
N LEU A 73 -13.28 4.47 -15.85
CA LEU A 73 -14.64 4.85 -16.27
C LEU A 73 -15.09 4.14 -17.56
N ALA A 74 -14.16 3.80 -18.45
CA ALA A 74 -14.48 3.01 -19.65
C ALA A 74 -15.02 1.59 -19.31
N PHE A 75 -14.59 1.02 -18.17
CA PHE A 75 -15.04 -0.30 -17.71
C PHE A 75 -16.10 -0.24 -16.60
N ASN A 76 -16.25 0.90 -15.94
CA ASN A 76 -17.18 1.11 -14.83
C ASN A 76 -17.95 2.42 -15.04
N PRO A 77 -18.84 2.49 -16.05
CA PRO A 77 -19.47 3.75 -16.44
C PRO A 77 -20.44 4.32 -15.39
N ASP A 78 -21.03 3.47 -14.56
CA ASP A 78 -22.07 3.86 -13.60
C ASP A 78 -21.50 4.33 -12.24
N VAL A 79 -20.18 4.37 -12.08
CA VAL A 79 -19.56 4.81 -10.82
C VAL A 79 -19.79 6.31 -10.59
N PRO A 80 -20.33 6.72 -9.42
CA PRO A 80 -20.56 8.12 -9.14
C PRO A 80 -19.23 8.90 -9.02
N ILE A 81 -19.20 10.09 -9.60
CA ILE A 81 -18.10 11.05 -9.46
C ILE A 81 -18.52 12.09 -8.42
N TYR A 82 -17.78 12.17 -7.32
CA TYR A 82 -18.00 13.17 -6.29
C TYR A 82 -17.06 14.35 -6.48
N GLY A 83 -17.62 15.56 -6.58
CA GLY A 83 -16.88 16.82 -6.50
C GLY A 83 -16.91 17.37 -5.07
N LEU A 84 -15.96 18.23 -4.73
CA LEU A 84 -16.06 19.02 -3.51
C LEU A 84 -17.12 20.12 -3.72
N SER A 85 -18.14 20.16 -2.86
CA SER A 85 -18.99 21.34 -2.72
C SER A 85 -18.17 22.43 -2.04
N GLN A 86 -18.02 23.58 -2.72
CA GLN A 86 -17.43 24.79 -2.12
C GLN A 86 -18.45 25.50 -1.23
#